data_AF-A0A180FHM7-F1
#
_entry.id   AF-A0A180FHM7-F1
#
_cell.length_a   1.000
_cell.length_b   1.000
_cell.length_c   1.000
_cell.angle_alpha   90.00
_cell.angle_beta   90.00
_cell.angle_gamma   90.00
#
_symmetry.space_group_name_H-M   'P 1'
#
loop_
_entity.id
_entity.type
_entity.pdbx_description
1 polymer ?
#
loop_
_entity_poly.entity_id
_entity_poly.type
_entity_poly.pdbx_seq_one_letter_code
_entity_poly.pdbx_strand_id
1 'polypeptide(L)'
;MYSLPQENITSLQQPAGERAMYAADKSRYQGQLTDQERFMRKKDYRQKSGRLKELTRGLEKSICQAEKEIKEAVGSDETLYEQHKRLCTAEGTGDKTAVKMIVATKGFTDFTDARKFCCHAGAASFSYSSGNSILSRNRVSQRADKSIEALLHMAALVRRYQMQGRTA
;
A
#
# COMPACT_ATOMS: atom_id res chain seq x y z
N MET A 1 -24.01 -23.34 -8.93
CA MET A 1 -24.00 -22.66 -7.63
C MET A 1 -22.83 -21.70 -7.62
N TYR A 2 -23.09 -20.39 -7.72
CA TYR A 2 -22.05 -19.35 -7.59
C TYR A 2 -21.77 -19.17 -6.09
N SER A 3 -20.67 -19.72 -5.60
CA SER A 3 -20.16 -19.44 -4.25
C SER A 3 -19.56 -18.04 -4.24
N LEU A 4 -20.02 -17.15 -3.36
CA LEU A 4 -19.56 -15.77 -3.21
C LEU A 4 -18.08 -15.72 -2.77
N PRO A 5 -17.10 -15.48 -3.66
CA PRO A 5 -15.72 -15.21 -3.24
C PRO A 5 -15.61 -13.81 -2.60
N GLN A 6 -16.70 -13.02 -2.67
CA GLN A 6 -16.73 -11.62 -2.33
C GLN A 6 -16.82 -11.36 -0.82
N GLU A 7 -17.39 -12.25 -0.01
CA GLU A 7 -17.50 -12.01 1.44
C GLU A 7 -16.11 -11.98 2.11
N ASN A 8 -15.22 -12.90 1.72
CA ASN A 8 -13.86 -12.99 2.27
C ASN A 8 -12.99 -11.80 1.85
N ILE A 9 -13.15 -11.32 0.61
CA ILE A 9 -12.43 -10.13 0.12
C ILE A 9 -12.99 -8.85 0.75
N THR A 10 -14.32 -8.77 0.92
CA THR A 10 -14.97 -7.60 1.53
C THR A 10 -14.59 -7.48 3.01
N SER A 11 -14.55 -8.61 3.73
CA SER A 11 -14.07 -8.66 5.12
C SER A 11 -12.59 -8.30 5.25
N LEU A 12 -11.77 -8.53 4.21
CA LEU A 12 -10.37 -8.06 4.17
C LEU A 12 -10.25 -6.57 3.82
N GLN A 13 -11.17 -6.03 3.01
CA GLN A 13 -11.12 -4.66 2.49
C GLN A 13 -11.25 -3.61 3.61
N GLN A 14 -12.17 -3.84 4.56
CA GLN A 14 -12.39 -2.93 5.68
C GLN A 14 -11.14 -2.76 6.57
N PRO A 15 -10.57 -3.82 7.19
CA PRO A 15 -9.40 -3.68 8.06
C PRO A 15 -8.16 -3.22 7.28
N ALA A 16 -8.02 -3.58 5.99
CA ALA A 16 -6.96 -3.04 5.13
C ALA A 16 -7.07 -1.53 4.91
N GLY A 17 -8.29 -1.01 4.74
CA GLY A 17 -8.58 0.42 4.62
C GLY A 17 -8.33 1.17 5.93
N GLU A 18 -8.82 0.64 7.05
CA GLU A 18 -8.62 1.20 8.39
C GLU A 18 -7.13 1.29 8.74
N ARG A 19 -6.38 0.21 8.50
CA ARG A 19 -4.92 0.21 8.68
C ARG A 19 -4.25 1.33 7.89
N ALA A 20 -4.62 1.52 6.63
CA ALA A 20 -4.04 2.57 5.78
C ALA A 20 -4.35 3.97 6.31
N MET A 21 -5.58 4.20 6.78
CA MET A 21 -6.00 5.44 7.42
C MET A 21 -5.18 5.72 8.70
N TYR A 22 -5.10 4.74 9.62
CA TYR A 22 -4.34 4.90 10.86
C TYR A 22 -2.85 5.14 10.62
N ALA A 23 -2.26 4.49 9.60
CA ALA A 23 -0.87 4.71 9.22
C ALA A 23 -0.64 6.14 8.67
N ALA A 24 -1.59 6.66 7.88
CA ALA A 24 -1.52 8.03 7.38
C ALA A 24 -1.62 9.06 8.52
N ASP A 25 -2.55 8.87 9.45
CA ASP A 25 -2.71 9.74 10.62
C ASP A 25 -1.48 9.70 11.53
N LYS A 26 -0.91 8.51 11.75
CA LYS A 26 0.36 8.36 12.47
C LYS A 26 1.48 9.17 11.82
N SER A 27 1.64 9.03 10.50
CA SER A 27 2.66 9.78 9.76
C SER A 27 2.43 11.29 9.84
N ARG A 28 1.17 11.74 9.81
CA ARG A 28 0.81 13.15 9.96
C ARG A 28 1.21 13.69 11.33
N TYR A 29 0.90 12.97 12.41
CA TYR A 29 1.28 13.40 13.76
C TYR A 29 2.79 13.37 13.98
N GLN A 30 3.48 12.37 13.43
CA GLN A 30 4.95 12.33 13.46
C GLN A 30 5.56 13.52 12.72
N GLY A 31 5.05 13.86 11.53
CA GLY A 31 5.49 15.04 10.78
C GLY A 31 5.29 16.35 11.54
N GLN A 32 4.16 16.50 12.23
CA GLN A 32 3.92 17.67 13.10
C GLN A 32 4.91 17.75 14.26
N LEU A 33 5.26 16.62 14.87
CA LEU A 33 6.22 16.57 15.96
C LEU A 33 7.62 17.00 15.51
N THR A 34 8.07 16.54 14.34
CA THR A 34 9.39 16.87 13.80
C THR A 34 9.48 18.30 13.31
N ASP A 35 8.43 18.81 12.65
CA ASP A 35 8.41 20.17 12.12
C ASP A 35 8.38 21.20 13.27
N GLN A 36 7.48 21.01 14.24
CA GLN A 36 7.24 22.00 15.28
C GLN A 36 8.28 22.02 16.40
N GLU A 37 9.16 21.01 16.47
CA GLU A 37 10.24 20.96 17.46
C GLU A 37 11.16 22.18 17.37
N ARG A 38 11.42 22.66 16.16
CA ARG A 38 12.35 23.77 15.91
C ARG A 38 11.71 25.15 16.00
N PHE A 39 10.38 25.25 15.86
CA PHE A 39 9.67 26.53 15.75
C PHE A 39 8.84 26.90 16.98
N MET A 40 8.55 25.96 17.89
CA MET A 40 7.77 26.23 19.10
C MET A 40 8.64 26.55 20.33
N ARG A 41 8.08 27.33 21.25
CA ARG A 41 8.67 27.51 22.60
C ARG A 41 8.75 26.14 23.29
N LYS A 42 9.89 25.84 23.93
CA LYS A 42 10.19 24.53 24.53
C LYS A 42 9.11 24.02 25.50
N LYS A 43 8.49 24.92 26.28
CA LYS A 43 7.42 24.57 27.24
C LYS A 43 6.15 24.09 26.53
N ASP A 44 5.71 24.83 25.51
CA ASP A 44 4.50 24.52 24.75
C ASP A 44 4.68 23.26 23.90
N TYR A 45 5.88 23.11 23.32
CA TYR A 45 6.27 21.89 22.61
C TYR A 45 6.23 20.65 23.51
N ARG A 46 6.75 20.72 24.73
CA ARG A 46 6.73 19.58 25.67
C ARG A 46 5.31 19.13 25.98
N GLN A 47 4.38 20.06 26.20
CA GLN A 47 2.98 19.73 26.48
C GLN A 47 2.27 19.16 25.23
N LYS A 48 2.49 19.76 24.05
CA LYS A 48 1.91 19.28 22.80
C LYS A 48 2.43 17.90 22.41
N SER A 49 3.74 17.70 22.52
CA SER A 49 4.39 16.43 22.18
C SER A 49 3.94 15.29 23.08
N GLY A 50 3.70 15.53 24.37
CA GLY A 50 3.10 14.54 25.27
C GLY A 50 1.74 14.04 24.75
N ARG A 51 0.82 14.95 24.43
CA ARG A 51 -0.51 14.63 23.89
C ARG A 51 -0.45 13.87 22.56
N LEU A 52 0.39 14.34 21.63
CA LEU A 52 0.54 13.70 20.32
C LEU A 52 1.19 12.30 20.39
N LYS A 53 2.14 12.10 21.32
CA LYS A 53 2.75 10.78 21.56
C LYS A 53 1.73 9.78 22.10
N GLU A 54 0.83 10.23 22.99
CA GLU A 54 -0.25 9.39 23.50
C GLU A 54 -1.22 8.96 22.39
N LEU A 55 -1.63 9.89 21.52
CA LEU A 55 -2.47 9.58 20.34
C LEU A 55 -1.75 8.63 19.38
N THR A 56 -0.46 8.85 19.13
CA THR A 56 0.36 8.00 18.26
C THR A 56 0.42 6.56 18.79
N ARG A 57 0.55 6.39 20.10
CA ARG A 57 0.52 5.06 20.75
C ARG A 57 -0.84 4.38 20.61
N GLY A 58 -1.94 5.14 20.65
CA GLY A 58 -3.28 4.63 20.37
C GLY A 58 -3.39 4.10 18.93
N LEU A 59 -2.96 4.90 17.96
CA LEU A 59 -2.94 4.51 16.55
C LEU A 59 -2.05 3.29 16.30
N GLU A 60 -0.90 3.17 16.97
CA GLU A 60 -0.04 1.99 16.88
C GLU A 60 -0.75 0.71 17.30
N LYS A 61 -1.50 0.76 18.41
CA LYS A 61 -2.32 -0.38 18.86
C LYS A 61 -3.39 -0.74 17.83
N SER A 62 -4.10 0.25 17.30
CA SER A 62 -5.12 0.04 16.25
C SER A 62 -4.53 -0.55 14.97
N ILE A 63 -3.34 -0.10 14.56
CA ILE A 63 -2.61 -0.68 13.42
C ILE A 63 -2.26 -2.15 13.69
N CYS A 64 -1.73 -2.48 14.87
CA CYS A 64 -1.40 -3.87 15.21
C CYS A 64 -2.64 -4.77 15.23
N GLN A 65 -3.76 -4.26 15.73
CA GLN A 65 -5.03 -4.98 15.76
C GLN A 65 -5.53 -5.26 14.33
N ALA A 66 -5.56 -4.24 13.47
CA ALA A 66 -5.95 -4.40 12.07
C ALA A 66 -4.99 -5.33 11.30
N GLU A 67 -3.68 -5.26 11.55
CA GLU A 67 -2.70 -6.18 10.94
C GLU A 67 -2.91 -7.64 11.39
N LYS A 68 -3.34 -7.86 12.63
CA LYS A 68 -3.69 -9.19 13.13
C LYS A 68 -4.95 -9.72 12.46
N GLU A 69 -6.01 -8.92 12.37
CA GLU A 69 -7.27 -9.29 11.71
C GLU A 69 -7.05 -9.62 10.23
N ILE A 70 -6.24 -8.81 9.52
CA ILE A 70 -5.84 -9.09 8.13
C ILE A 70 -5.16 -10.45 8.03
N LYS A 71 -4.24 -10.76 8.94
CA LYS A 71 -3.50 -12.03 8.93
C LYS A 71 -4.40 -13.23 9.21
N GLU A 72 -5.34 -13.09 10.14
CA GLU A 72 -6.33 -14.12 10.46
C GLU A 72 -7.28 -14.36 9.27
N ALA A 73 -7.79 -13.29 8.65
CA ALA A 73 -8.65 -13.39 7.46
C ALA A 73 -7.93 -14.08 6.30
N VAL A 74 -6.67 -13.70 6.01
CA VAL A 74 -5.86 -14.36 4.97
C VAL A 74 -5.56 -15.82 5.32
N GLY A 75 -5.36 -16.15 6.60
CA GLY A 75 -5.10 -17.53 7.03
C GLY A 75 -6.33 -18.44 7.05
N SER A 76 -7.53 -17.88 7.17
CA SER A 76 -8.79 -18.63 7.21
C SER A 76 -9.25 -19.15 5.85
N ASP A 77 -8.77 -18.56 4.76
CA ASP A 77 -9.15 -18.92 3.38
C ASP A 77 -7.91 -19.45 2.64
N GLU A 78 -7.95 -20.72 2.24
CA GLU A 78 -6.85 -21.39 1.54
C GLU A 78 -6.49 -20.69 0.22
N THR A 79 -7.48 -20.17 -0.52
CA THR A 79 -7.25 -19.48 -1.79
C THR A 79 -6.56 -18.14 -1.57
N LEU A 80 -6.99 -17.36 -0.57
CA LEU A 80 -6.35 -16.10 -0.21
C LEU A 80 -4.94 -16.32 0.34
N TYR A 81 -4.76 -17.36 1.15
CA TYR A 81 -3.45 -17.75 1.67
C TYR A 81 -2.49 -18.11 0.54
N GLU A 82 -2.92 -18.92 -0.42
CA GLU A 82 -2.10 -19.27 -1.59
C GLU A 82 -1.75 -18.05 -2.44
N GLN A 83 -2.73 -17.20 -2.74
CA GLN A 83 -2.52 -15.96 -3.50
C GLN A 83 -1.52 -15.05 -2.77
N HIS A 84 -1.70 -14.87 -1.47
CA HIS A 84 -0.81 -14.08 -0.63
C HIS A 84 0.60 -14.66 -0.60
N LYS A 85 0.74 -15.97 -0.39
CA LYS A 85 2.02 -16.68 -0.40
C LYS A 85 2.74 -16.48 -1.74
N ARG A 86 2.05 -16.67 -2.87
CA ARG A 86 2.62 -16.45 -4.21
C ARG A 86 3.10 -15.02 -4.38
N LEU A 87 2.34 -14.02 -3.92
CA LEU A 87 2.78 -12.63 -3.99
C LEU A 87 4.01 -12.33 -3.12
N CYS A 88 4.06 -12.87 -1.90
CA CYS A 88 5.21 -12.69 -1.02
C CYS A 88 6.49 -13.43 -1.49
N THR A 89 6.39 -14.39 -2.42
CA THR A 89 7.58 -15.00 -3.03
C THR A 89 8.31 -14.07 -3.99
N ALA A 90 7.64 -13.05 -4.54
CA ALA A 90 8.30 -12.06 -5.37
C ALA A 90 9.20 -11.17 -4.50
N GLU A 91 10.51 -11.21 -4.75
CA GLU A 91 11.50 -10.45 -4.00
C GLU A 91 11.17 -8.93 -4.01
N GLY A 92 11.09 -8.33 -2.82
CA GLY A 92 10.69 -6.93 -2.63
C GLY A 92 9.20 -6.72 -2.34
N THR A 93 8.36 -7.74 -2.55
CA THR A 93 6.95 -7.73 -2.14
C THR A 93 6.82 -8.24 -0.71
N GLY A 94 6.34 -7.39 0.21
CA GLY A 94 5.98 -7.79 1.56
C GLY A 94 4.48 -7.98 1.74
N ASP A 95 4.06 -8.47 2.92
CA ASP A 95 2.66 -8.75 3.28
C ASP A 95 1.71 -7.58 2.94
N LYS A 96 2.15 -6.35 3.22
CA LYS A 96 1.37 -5.13 2.99
C LYS A 96 1.07 -4.89 1.51
N THR A 97 2.06 -5.14 0.66
CA THR A 97 1.92 -5.02 -0.79
C THR A 97 1.06 -6.15 -1.33
N ALA A 98 1.27 -7.38 -0.85
CA ALA A 98 0.48 -8.55 -1.24
C ALA A 98 -1.01 -8.36 -0.92
N VAL A 99 -1.36 -7.99 0.33
CA VAL A 99 -2.74 -7.74 0.75
C VAL A 99 -3.37 -6.62 -0.07
N LYS A 100 -2.66 -5.51 -0.31
CA LYS A 100 -3.19 -4.40 -1.12
C LYS A 100 -3.46 -4.84 -2.57
N MET A 101 -2.60 -5.67 -3.17
CA MET A 101 -2.83 -6.20 -4.52
C MET A 101 -4.04 -7.14 -4.56
N ILE A 102 -4.20 -8.02 -3.57
CA ILE A 102 -5.36 -8.90 -3.46
C ILE A 102 -6.65 -8.08 -3.33
N VAL A 103 -6.69 -7.10 -2.42
CA VAL A 103 -7.87 -6.24 -2.23
C VAL A 103 -8.18 -5.42 -3.48
N ALA A 104 -7.18 -4.82 -4.12
CA ALA A 104 -7.37 -3.98 -5.30
C ALA A 104 -7.82 -4.76 -6.54
N THR A 105 -7.48 -6.04 -6.63
CA THR A 105 -7.86 -6.92 -7.75
C THR A 105 -9.07 -7.80 -7.45
N LYS A 106 -9.63 -7.67 -6.24
CA LYS A 106 -10.59 -8.62 -5.66
C LYS A 106 -10.15 -10.07 -5.84
N GLY A 107 -8.95 -10.40 -5.39
CA GLY A 107 -8.39 -11.75 -5.53
C GLY A 107 -8.15 -12.13 -6.99
N PHE A 108 -7.69 -11.17 -7.81
CA PHE A 108 -7.41 -11.32 -9.24
C PHE A 108 -8.63 -11.62 -10.13
N THR A 109 -9.85 -11.38 -9.65
CA THR A 109 -11.07 -11.58 -10.46
C THR A 109 -11.48 -10.35 -11.28
N ASP A 110 -11.11 -9.14 -10.83
CA ASP A 110 -11.53 -7.89 -11.48
C ASP A 110 -10.81 -7.63 -12.81
N PHE A 111 -9.68 -8.30 -13.06
CA PHE A 111 -8.84 -8.07 -14.24
C PHE A 111 -8.66 -9.37 -15.03
N THR A 112 -9.03 -9.33 -16.30
CA THR A 112 -8.83 -10.46 -17.24
C THR A 112 -7.44 -10.49 -17.88
N ASP A 113 -6.74 -9.36 -17.87
CA ASP A 113 -5.44 -9.18 -18.52
C ASP A 113 -4.49 -8.46 -17.56
N ALA A 114 -3.28 -9.00 -17.43
CA ALA A 114 -2.21 -8.43 -16.64
C ALA A 114 -1.91 -6.98 -17.06
N ARG A 115 -1.97 -6.66 -18.36
CA ARG A 115 -1.73 -5.29 -18.84
C ARG A 115 -2.77 -4.32 -18.30
N LYS A 116 -4.05 -4.72 -18.21
CA LYS A 116 -5.11 -3.87 -17.63
C LYS A 116 -4.85 -3.57 -16.16
N PHE A 117 -4.41 -4.57 -15.40
CA PHE A 117 -4.01 -4.35 -14.02
C PHE A 117 -2.77 -3.45 -13.92
N CYS A 118 -1.75 -3.65 -14.74
CA CYS A 118 -0.58 -2.77 -14.76
C CYS A 118 -0.93 -1.30 -15.08
N CYS A 119 -1.90 -1.08 -15.96
CA CYS A 119 -2.43 0.27 -16.23
C CYS A 119 -3.13 0.87 -15.01
N HIS A 120 -3.92 0.06 -14.29
CA HIS A 120 -4.60 0.48 -13.06
C HIS A 120 -3.60 0.74 -11.91
N ALA A 121 -2.57 -0.09 -11.79
CA ALA A 121 -1.51 0.02 -10.79
C ALA A 121 -0.47 1.12 -11.10
N GLY A 122 -0.60 1.81 -12.23
CA GLY A 122 0.34 2.86 -12.64
C GLY A 122 1.70 2.37 -13.15
N ALA A 123 1.84 1.07 -13.42
CA ALA A 123 3.07 0.46 -13.89
C ALA A 123 3.24 0.51 -15.42
N ALA A 124 2.13 0.61 -16.17
CA ALA A 124 2.16 0.65 -17.63
C ALA A 124 2.01 2.07 -18.19
N SER A 125 2.96 2.49 -19.03
CA SER A 125 2.92 3.76 -19.75
C SER A 125 2.18 3.65 -21.07
N PHE A 126 1.50 4.72 -21.47
CA PHE A 126 0.83 4.86 -22.76
C PHE A 126 1.56 5.87 -23.64
N SER A 127 1.72 5.52 -24.92
CA SER A 127 2.08 6.48 -25.96
C SER A 127 0.84 7.26 -26.37
N TYR A 128 0.93 8.58 -26.40
CA TYR A 128 -0.12 9.42 -26.97
C TYR A 128 0.38 10.03 -28.27
N SER A 129 -0.24 9.59 -29.37
CA SER A 129 -0.03 10.08 -30.74
C SER A 129 -1.36 10.59 -31.29
N SER A 130 -1.48 11.90 -31.52
CA SER A 130 -2.61 12.48 -32.24
C SER A 130 -2.13 12.88 -33.65
N GLY A 131 -2.47 12.06 -34.65
CA GLY A 131 -2.03 12.25 -36.03
C GLY A 131 -0.52 12.01 -36.26
N ASN A 132 0.01 12.50 -37.38
CA ASN A 132 1.40 12.28 -37.79
C ASN A 132 2.43 13.24 -37.15
N SER A 133 2.01 14.27 -36.40
CA SER A 133 2.89 15.39 -36.02
C SER A 133 3.10 15.58 -34.51
N ILE A 134 2.38 14.84 -33.65
CA ILE A 134 2.50 14.98 -32.19
C ILE A 134 2.94 13.65 -31.58
N LEU A 135 4.25 13.54 -31.31
CA LEU A 135 4.87 12.50 -30.49
C LEU A 135 5.07 13.04 -29.08
N SER A 136 4.14 12.73 -28.18
CA SER A 136 4.28 13.08 -26.78
C SER A 136 5.05 12.00 -26.00
N ARG A 137 5.71 12.40 -24.90
CA ARG A 137 6.36 11.45 -23.99
C ARG A 137 5.34 10.44 -23.47
N ASN A 138 5.76 9.17 -23.35
CA ASN A 138 4.95 8.14 -22.73
C ASN A 138 4.62 8.53 -21.27
N ARG A 139 3.35 8.41 -20.90
CA ARG A 139 2.86 8.76 -19.56
C ARG A 139 1.96 7.66 -19.02
N VAL A 140 1.97 7.52 -17.70
CA VAL A 140 1.01 6.69 -16.97
C VAL A 140 -0.31 7.44 -16.85
N SER A 141 -1.42 6.71 -16.76
CA SER A 141 -2.75 7.29 -16.54
C SER A 141 -2.84 8.01 -15.19
N GLN A 142 -3.40 9.22 -15.17
CA GLN A 142 -3.72 9.93 -13.91
C GLN A 142 -4.83 9.25 -13.09
N ARG A 143 -5.57 8.31 -13.71
CA ARG A 143 -6.60 7.50 -13.04
C ARG A 143 -6.04 6.24 -12.39
N ALA A 144 -4.72 6.02 -12.42
CA ALA A 144 -4.10 4.90 -11.75
C ALA A 144 -4.26 5.01 -10.22
N ASP A 145 -4.36 3.87 -9.53
CA ASP A 145 -4.25 3.80 -8.08
C ASP A 145 -2.78 4.06 -7.69
N LYS A 146 -2.50 5.32 -7.38
CA LYS A 146 -1.18 5.82 -6.95
C LYS A 146 -0.66 5.14 -5.69
N SER A 147 -1.54 4.54 -4.88
CA SER A 147 -1.10 3.80 -3.69
C SER A 147 -0.44 2.47 -4.07
N ILE A 148 -0.93 1.79 -5.10
CA ILE A 148 -0.33 0.57 -5.64
C ILE A 148 0.98 0.92 -6.36
N GLU A 149 0.97 1.99 -7.16
CA GLU A 149 2.16 2.50 -7.84
C GLU A 149 3.31 2.75 -6.84
N ALA A 150 3.02 3.46 -5.74
CA ALA A 150 4.00 3.74 -4.70
C ALA A 150 4.54 2.47 -4.03
N LEU A 151 3.68 1.48 -3.74
CA LEU A 151 4.10 0.22 -3.15
C LEU A 151 5.00 -0.59 -4.09
N LEU A 152 4.64 -0.68 -5.37
CA LEU A 152 5.43 -1.37 -6.39
C LEU A 152 6.78 -0.66 -6.63
N HIS A 153 6.77 0.68 -6.64
CA HIS A 153 7.99 1.46 -6.77
C HIS A 153 8.94 1.21 -5.59
N MET A 154 8.43 1.19 -4.35
CA MET A 154 9.25 0.90 -3.16
C MET A 154 9.76 -0.54 -3.16
N ALA A 155 8.94 -1.52 -3.58
CA ALA A 155 9.38 -2.91 -3.74
C ALA A 155 10.56 -3.03 -4.72
N ALA A 156 10.47 -2.35 -5.87
CA ALA A 156 11.53 -2.31 -6.86
C ALA A 156 12.82 -1.65 -6.33
N LEU A 157 12.71 -0.56 -5.56
CA LEU A 157 13.85 0.09 -4.94
C LEU A 157 14.57 -0.81 -3.94
N VAL A 158 13.83 -1.50 -3.06
CA VAL A 158 14.39 -2.46 -2.10
C VAL A 158 15.14 -3.56 -2.84
N ARG A 159 14.55 -4.10 -3.91
CA ARG A 159 15.17 -5.14 -4.74
C ARG A 159 16.48 -4.68 -5.37
N ARG A 160 16.50 -3.45 -5.90
CA ARG A 160 17.70 -2.84 -6.49
C ARG A 160 18.82 -2.71 -5.47
N TYR A 161 18.51 -2.23 -4.27
CA TYR A 161 19.49 -2.08 -3.20
C TYR A 161 20.10 -3.44 -2.79
N GLN A 162 19.27 -4.48 -2.69
CA GLN A 162 19.73 -5.84 -2.39
C GLN A 162 20.64 -6.43 -3.49
N MET A 163 20.40 -6.11 -4.77
CA MET A 163 21.35 -6.51 -5.83
C MET A 163 22.71 -5.84 -5.65
N GLN A 164 22.72 -4.52 -5.39
CA GLN A 164 23.95 -3.74 -5.31
C GLN A 164 24.84 -4.18 -4.14
N GLY A 165 24.24 -4.57 -3.01
CA GLY A 165 24.95 -5.14 -1.86
C GLY A 165 25.43 -6.59 -2.04
N ARG A 166 24.94 -7.32 -3.05
CA ARG A 166 25.41 -8.67 -3.41
C ARG A 166 26.54 -8.64 -4.47
N THR A 167 26.67 -7.54 -5.20
CA THR A 167 27.72 -7.32 -6.20
C THR A 167 28.97 -6.62 -5.63
N ALA A 168 29.01 -6.40 -4.32
CA ALA A 168 30.11 -5.76 -3.59
C ALA A 168 30.82 -6.77 -2.68
#